data_AF-A0A2G5SX29-F1
#
_entry.id   AF-A0A2G5SX29-F1
#
_cell.length_a   1.000
_cell.length_b   1.000
_cell.length_c   1.000
_cell.angle_alpha   90.00
_cell.angle_beta   90.00
_cell.angle_gamma   90.00
#
_symmetry.space_group_name_H-M   'P 1'
#
loop_
_entity.id
_entity.type
_entity.pdbx_description
1 polymer ?
#
loop_
_entity_poly.entity_id
_entity_poly.type
_entity_poly.pdbx_seq_one_letter_code
_entity_poly.pdbx_strand_id
1 'polypeptide(L)'
;MEGIHQDCTARARFELSDGKSCTVQQNYQEKYNIALKSPGANLLICKERGNKNFYPAELMMITKNQRVTTPQQTGQQSQKTTKECAVLPDVRQRLIVTGKEAVNITEENELLHALGIKVYPEPLILCSMVC
;
A
#
# COMPACT_ATOMS: atom_id res chain seq x y z
N MET A 1 4.76 -11.73 -0.78
CA MET A 1 5.19 -12.25 -2.09
C MET A 1 6.69 -12.49 -2.05
N GLU A 2 7.15 -13.68 -2.41
CA GLU A 2 8.58 -14.05 -2.49
C GLU A 2 9.12 -13.99 -3.92
N GLY A 3 8.27 -14.03 -4.94
CA GLY A 3 8.72 -13.97 -6.32
C GLY A 3 7.62 -14.24 -7.34
N ILE A 4 8.03 -14.40 -8.59
CA ILE A 4 7.17 -14.74 -9.72
C ILE A 4 7.56 -16.14 -10.19
N HIS A 5 6.58 -17.02 -10.37
CA HIS A 5 6.79 -18.36 -10.88
C HIS A 5 7.16 -18.30 -12.38
N GLN A 6 7.98 -19.24 -12.85
CA GLN A 6 8.44 -19.24 -14.26
C GLN A 6 7.32 -19.63 -15.24
N ASP A 7 6.42 -20.51 -14.82
CA ASP A 7 5.25 -20.91 -15.61
C ASP A 7 4.01 -20.04 -15.36
N CYS A 8 3.07 -20.16 -16.30
CA CYS A 8 1.76 -19.52 -16.27
C CYS A 8 0.67 -20.38 -15.63
N THR A 9 -0.46 -19.75 -15.32
CA THR A 9 -1.63 -20.40 -14.70
C THR A 9 -2.16 -21.62 -15.49
N ALA A 10 -2.04 -21.60 -16.83
CA ALA A 10 -2.46 -22.71 -17.69
C ALA A 10 -1.49 -23.91 -17.73
N ARG A 11 -0.20 -23.71 -17.40
CA ARG A 11 0.84 -24.76 -17.53
C ARG A 11 1.36 -25.28 -16.19
N ALA A 12 1.44 -24.42 -15.18
CA ALA A 12 1.92 -24.80 -13.86
C ALA A 12 0.98 -25.84 -13.23
N ARG A 13 1.50 -27.03 -12.96
CA ARG A 13 0.78 -28.15 -12.33
C ARG A 13 1.20 -28.33 -10.88
N PHE A 14 0.27 -28.75 -10.05
CA PHE A 14 0.51 -29.08 -8.64
C PHE A 14 -0.35 -30.27 -8.23
N GLU A 15 0.13 -30.98 -7.22
CA GLU A 15 -0.62 -32.05 -6.58
C GLU A 15 -1.52 -31.48 -5.49
N LEU A 16 -2.79 -31.87 -5.56
CA LEU A 16 -3.78 -31.61 -4.53
C LEU A 16 -3.68 -32.63 -3.41
N SER A 17 -4.31 -32.33 -2.28
CA SER A 17 -4.36 -33.24 -1.12
C SER A 17 -5.02 -34.60 -1.41
N ASP A 18 -5.83 -34.69 -2.47
CA ASP A 18 -6.46 -35.93 -2.94
C ASP A 18 -5.58 -36.72 -3.93
N GLY A 19 -4.33 -36.29 -4.14
CA GLY A 19 -3.37 -36.93 -5.05
C GLY A 19 -3.59 -36.60 -6.53
N LYS A 20 -4.58 -35.77 -6.88
CA LYS A 20 -4.79 -35.35 -8.28
C LYS A 20 -3.83 -34.23 -8.66
N SER A 21 -3.27 -34.33 -9.87
CA SER A 21 -2.49 -33.25 -10.48
C SER A 21 -3.39 -32.41 -11.39
N CYS A 22 -3.47 -31.11 -11.13
CA CYS A 22 -4.17 -30.16 -11.99
C CYS A 22 -3.38 -28.86 -12.15
N THR A 23 -3.76 -28.06 -13.15
CA THR A 23 -3.17 -26.73 -13.34
C THR A 23 -3.83 -25.69 -12.45
N VAL A 24 -3.21 -24.51 -12.28
CA VAL A 24 -3.81 -23.45 -11.44
C VAL A 24 -5.14 -23.01 -12.04
N GLN A 25 -5.18 -22.87 -13.35
CA GLN A 25 -6.42 -22.57 -14.07
C GLN A 25 -7.51 -23.62 -13.81
N GLN A 26 -7.18 -24.91 -13.91
CA GLN A 26 -8.15 -25.99 -13.67
C GLN A 26 -8.66 -25.96 -12.23
N ASN A 27 -7.76 -25.82 -11.25
CA ASN A 27 -8.14 -25.75 -9.85
C ASN A 27 -9.09 -24.58 -9.56
N TYR A 28 -8.81 -23.40 -10.12
CA TYR A 28 -9.66 -22.23 -9.91
C TYR A 28 -11.03 -22.36 -10.59
N GLN A 29 -11.08 -22.99 -11.77
CA GLN A 29 -12.33 -23.28 -12.45
C GLN A 29 -13.16 -24.32 -11.69
N GLU A 30 -12.56 -25.42 -11.26
CA GLU A 30 -13.28 -26.54 -10.63
C GLU A 30 -13.69 -26.23 -9.19
N LYS A 31 -12.78 -25.64 -8.40
CA LYS A 31 -12.99 -25.43 -6.96
C LYS A 31 -13.73 -24.13 -6.65
N TYR A 32 -13.44 -23.07 -7.39
CA TYR A 32 -13.98 -21.73 -7.11
C TYR A 32 -14.96 -21.23 -8.20
N ASN A 33 -15.15 -21.99 -9.29
CA ASN A 33 -15.95 -21.57 -10.45
C ASN A 33 -15.45 -20.24 -11.05
N ILE A 34 -14.14 -20.02 -11.05
CA ILE A 34 -13.49 -18.82 -11.58
C ILE A 34 -12.78 -19.16 -12.88
N ALA A 35 -13.28 -18.60 -13.99
CA ALA A 35 -12.59 -18.64 -15.28
C ALA A 35 -11.55 -17.53 -15.34
N LEU A 36 -10.26 -17.92 -15.31
CA LEU A 36 -9.16 -16.96 -15.38
C LEU A 36 -9.11 -16.28 -16.76
N LYS A 37 -8.97 -14.95 -16.79
CA LYS A 37 -9.00 -14.17 -18.05
C LYS A 37 -7.65 -14.16 -18.75
N SER A 38 -6.57 -14.26 -17.98
CA SER A 38 -5.18 -14.21 -18.46
C SER A 38 -4.44 -15.53 -18.19
N PRO A 39 -4.81 -16.64 -18.86
CA PRO A 39 -4.21 -17.96 -18.62
C PRO A 39 -2.70 -18.02 -18.96
N GLY A 40 -2.22 -17.09 -19.79
CA GLY A 40 -0.81 -16.93 -20.13
C GLY A 40 0.04 -16.18 -19.09
N ALA A 41 -0.58 -15.56 -18.08
CA ALA A 41 0.14 -14.80 -17.06
C ALA A 41 0.82 -15.72 -16.03
N ASN A 42 2.01 -15.30 -15.58
CA ASN A 42 2.77 -15.99 -14.54
C ASN A 42 2.06 -15.92 -13.17
N LEU A 43 2.45 -16.83 -12.29
CA LEU A 43 1.91 -16.90 -10.93
C LEU A 43 2.76 -16.09 -9.95
N LEU A 44 2.12 -15.55 -8.91
CA LEU A 44 2.80 -14.95 -7.78
C LEU A 44 3.10 -16.02 -6.73
N ILE A 45 4.34 -16.07 -6.25
CA ILE A 45 4.76 -16.95 -5.17
C ILE A 45 4.58 -16.20 -3.85
N CYS A 46 3.83 -16.76 -2.93
CA CYS A 46 3.64 -16.23 -1.59
C CYS A 46 3.95 -17.32 -0.56
N LYS A 47 4.73 -16.98 0.47
CA LYS A 47 4.99 -17.87 1.59
C LYS A 47 3.97 -17.62 2.68
N GLU A 48 3.18 -18.63 3.00
CA GLU A 48 2.19 -18.60 4.08
C GLU A 48 2.39 -19.81 4.98
N ARG A 49 2.54 -19.57 6.29
CA ARG A 49 2.71 -20.63 7.31
C ARG A 49 3.83 -21.64 6.97
N GLY A 50 4.89 -21.18 6.31
CA GLY A 50 6.03 -22.01 5.90
C GLY A 50 5.91 -22.64 4.51
N ASN A 51 4.72 -22.69 3.92
CA ASN A 51 4.48 -23.27 2.60
C ASN A 51 4.55 -22.22 1.50
N LYS A 52 5.05 -22.61 0.33
CA LYS A 52 4.98 -21.79 -0.88
C LYS A 52 3.67 -22.05 -1.60
N ASN A 53 2.86 -21.00 -1.73
CA ASN A 53 1.60 -21.01 -2.44
C ASN A 53 1.72 -20.18 -3.73
N PHE A 54 0.98 -20.58 -4.76
CA PHE A 54 1.00 -19.97 -6.07
C PHE A 54 -0.37 -19.37 -6.41
N TYR A 55 -0.41 -18.07 -6.68
CA TYR A 55 -1.65 -17.34 -6.92
C TYR A 55 -1.68 -16.73 -8.33
N PRO A 56 -2.80 -16.80 -9.06
CA PRO A 56 -3.00 -16.03 -10.28
C PRO A 56 -2.86 -14.54 -10.00
N ALA A 57 -1.98 -13.85 -10.73
CA ALA A 57 -1.74 -12.42 -10.52
C ALA A 57 -3.02 -11.56 -10.69
N GLU A 58 -3.93 -11.97 -11.57
CA GLU A 58 -5.19 -11.26 -11.83
C GLU A 58 -6.18 -11.28 -10.66
N LEU A 59 -6.00 -12.18 -9.69
CA LEU A 59 -6.86 -12.28 -8.50
C LEU A 59 -6.25 -11.60 -7.28
N MET A 60 -5.05 -11.04 -7.42
CA MET A 60 -4.29 -10.46 -6.30
C MET A 60 -4.38 -8.94 -6.32
N MET A 61 -4.43 -8.34 -5.13
CA MET A 61 -4.41 -6.89 -4.96
C MET A 61 -3.17 -6.47 -4.17
N ILE A 62 -2.60 -5.32 -4.54
CA ILE A 62 -1.56 -4.67 -3.75
C ILE A 62 -2.22 -4.11 -2.49
N THR A 63 -1.78 -4.56 -1.32
CA THR A 63 -2.25 -4.02 -0.04
C THR A 63 -1.93 -2.53 0.05
N LYS A 64 -2.90 -1.73 0.49
CA LYS A 64 -2.74 -0.28 0.66
C LYS A 64 -1.66 0.06 1.70
N ASN A 65 -1.17 1.30 1.66
CA ASN A 65 -0.24 1.87 2.66
C ASN A 65 1.13 1.20 2.74
N GLN A 66 1.57 0.51 1.68
CA GLN A 66 2.95 0.07 1.55
C GLN A 66 3.83 1.24 1.10
N ARG A 67 4.83 1.59 1.91
CA ARG A 67 5.72 2.73 1.63
C ARG A 67 6.67 2.39 0.48
N VAL A 68 6.67 3.25 -0.54
CA VAL A 68 7.71 3.28 -1.59
C VAL A 68 8.83 4.21 -1.13
N THR A 69 10.04 3.67 -1.00
CA THR A 69 11.23 4.43 -0.59
C THR A 69 11.78 5.25 -1.76
N THR A 70 12.54 6.31 -1.46
CA THR A 70 13.15 7.17 -2.50
C THR A 70 13.99 6.38 -3.51
N PRO A 71 14.85 5.41 -3.12
CA PRO A 71 15.61 4.61 -4.09
C PRO A 71 14.76 3.74 -5.02
N GLN A 72 13.49 3.47 -4.68
CA GLN A 72 12.57 2.69 -5.51
C GLN A 72 11.81 3.56 -6.53
N GLN A 73 11.94 4.89 -6.45
CA GLN A 73 11.28 5.82 -7.37
C GLN A 73 12.15 6.08 -8.60
N THR A 74 11.52 6.22 -9.75
CA THR A 74 12.20 6.72 -10.96
C THR A 74 12.44 8.23 -10.85
N GLY A 75 13.37 8.76 -11.65
CA GLY A 75 13.62 10.20 -11.70
C GLY A 75 12.38 11.02 -12.06
N GLN A 76 11.52 10.51 -12.96
CA GLN A 76 10.25 11.13 -13.31
C GLN A 76 9.26 11.15 -12.12
N GLN A 77 9.18 10.05 -11.35
CA GLN A 77 8.34 9.98 -10.16
C GLN A 77 8.82 10.98 -9.10
N SER A 78 10.13 11.03 -8.82
CA SER A 78 10.71 11.99 -7.88
C SER A 78 10.47 13.44 -8.31
N GLN A 79 10.68 13.78 -9.59
CA GLN A 79 10.42 15.13 -10.10
C GLN A 79 8.95 15.52 -9.93
N LYS A 80 8.03 14.59 -10.23
CA LYS A 80 6.60 14.78 -10.04
C LYS A 80 6.27 15.01 -8.56
N THR A 81 6.77 14.18 -7.66
CA THR A 81 6.56 14.34 -6.21
C THR A 81 7.10 15.67 -5.70
N THR A 82 8.31 16.08 -6.10
CA THR A 82 8.87 17.38 -5.72
C THR A 82 7.96 18.53 -6.16
N LYS A 83 7.48 18.49 -7.41
CA LYS A 83 6.59 19.52 -7.95
C LYS A 83 5.25 19.56 -7.21
N GLU A 84 4.68 18.41 -6.88
CA GLU A 84 3.40 18.29 -6.17
C GLU A 84 3.53 18.70 -4.69
N CYS A 85 4.69 18.49 -4.08
CA CYS A 85 4.93 18.85 -2.68
C CYS A 85 5.39 20.31 -2.50
N ALA A 86 5.88 20.98 -3.54
CA ALA A 86 6.31 22.37 -3.50
C ALA A 86 5.09 23.30 -3.40
N VAL A 87 4.93 23.98 -2.26
CA VAL A 87 3.86 24.96 -2.03
C VAL A 87 4.44 26.20 -1.35
N LEU A 88 3.81 27.35 -1.58
CA LEU A 88 4.18 28.60 -0.95
C LEU A 88 3.93 28.56 0.57
N PRO A 89 4.66 29.35 1.37
CA PRO A 89 4.53 29.33 2.83
C PRO A 89 3.12 29.59 3.35
N ASP A 90 2.38 30.54 2.76
CA ASP A 90 1.00 30.85 3.14
C ASP A 90 0.04 29.67 2.87
N VAL A 91 0.23 29.00 1.73
CA VAL A 91 -0.52 27.80 1.36
C VAL A 91 -0.17 26.66 2.31
N ARG A 92 1.12 26.48 2.63
CA ARG A 92 1.58 25.46 3.57
C ARG A 92 0.94 25.66 4.95
N GLN A 93 0.90 26.88 5.46
CA GLN A 93 0.28 27.19 6.75
C GLN A 93 -1.20 26.79 6.76
N ARG A 94 -1.96 27.14 5.71
CA ARG A 94 -3.36 26.73 5.57
C ARG A 94 -3.51 25.21 5.55
N LEU A 95 -2.70 24.50 4.76
CA LEU A 95 -2.74 23.03 4.68
C LEU A 95 -2.43 22.37 6.03
N ILE A 96 -1.52 22.93 6.82
CA ILE A 96 -1.20 22.43 8.16
C ILE A 96 -2.40 22.59 9.09
N VAL A 97 -3.04 23.76 9.11
CA VAL A 97 -4.22 24.02 9.95
C VAL A 97 -5.39 23.12 9.55
N THR A 98 -5.72 23.04 8.26
CA THR A 98 -6.77 22.14 7.76
C THR A 98 -6.47 20.67 8.07
N GLY A 99 -5.22 20.25 7.91
CA GLY A 99 -4.80 18.88 8.23
C GLY A 99 -4.95 18.57 9.71
N LYS A 100 -4.52 19.49 10.59
CA LYS A 100 -4.66 19.40 12.06
C LYS A 100 -6.12 19.18 12.47
N GLU A 101 -7.03 20.00 11.94
CA GLU A 101 -8.47 19.89 12.20
C GLU A 101 -9.03 18.55 11.67
N ALA A 102 -8.67 18.16 10.45
CA ALA A 102 -9.16 16.95 9.81
C ALA A 102 -8.81 15.66 10.58
N VAL A 103 -7.69 15.64 11.32
CA VAL A 103 -7.30 14.51 12.18
C VAL A 103 -7.65 14.72 13.65
N ASN A 104 -8.52 15.69 13.95
CA ASN A 104 -8.99 16.04 15.29
C ASN A 104 -7.85 16.32 16.29
N ILE A 105 -6.74 16.95 15.84
CA ILE A 105 -5.71 17.45 16.76
C ILE A 105 -6.17 18.82 17.25
N THR A 106 -7.15 18.83 18.14
CA THR A 106 -7.76 20.03 18.72
C THR A 106 -7.83 19.92 20.24
N GLU A 107 -8.23 20.99 20.92
CA GLU A 107 -8.35 21.00 22.39
C GLU A 107 -9.50 20.09 22.87
N GLU A 108 -10.52 19.91 22.03
CA GLU A 108 -11.70 19.09 22.30
C GLU A 108 -11.44 17.58 22.14
N ASN A 109 -10.23 17.17 21.73
CA ASN A 109 -9.90 15.76 21.59
C ASN A 109 -9.78 15.09 22.96
N GLU A 110 -10.76 14.23 23.28
CA GLU A 110 -10.85 13.51 24.55
C GLU A 110 -9.60 12.70 24.89
N LEU A 111 -8.98 12.06 23.89
CA LEU A 111 -7.78 11.25 24.09
C LEU A 111 -6.58 12.13 24.44
N LEU A 112 -6.41 13.26 23.78
CA LEU A 112 -5.34 14.21 24.10
C LEU A 112 -5.55 14.80 25.50
N HIS A 113 -6.78 15.18 25.84
CA HIS A 113 -7.14 15.68 27.15
C HIS A 113 -6.87 14.65 28.26
N ALA A 114 -7.27 13.38 28.06
CA ALA A 114 -7.02 12.30 29.02
C ALA A 114 -5.52 12.03 29.26
N LEU A 115 -4.68 12.31 28.27
CA LEU A 115 -3.22 12.25 28.38
C LEU A 115 -2.60 13.52 29.00
N GLY A 116 -3.40 14.52 29.37
CA GLY A 116 -2.93 15.80 29.89
C GLY A 116 -2.26 16.69 28.84
N ILE A 117 -2.48 16.42 27.55
CA ILE A 117 -1.90 17.17 26.44
C ILE A 117 -2.79 18.37 26.12
N LYS A 118 -2.20 19.56 26.09
CA LYS A 118 -2.87 20.80 25.65
C LYS A 118 -2.51 21.11 24.20
N VAL A 119 -3.52 21.42 23.40
CA VAL A 119 -3.34 21.82 21.99
C VAL A 119 -3.72 23.28 21.85
N TYR A 120 -2.80 24.11 21.35
CA TYR A 120 -3.09 25.51 21.07
C TYR A 120 -3.71 25.65 19.67
N PRO A 121 -4.79 26.44 19.51
CA PRO A 121 -5.47 26.61 18.22
C PRO A 121 -4.56 27.30 17.20
N GLU A 122 -3.92 28.38 17.63
CA GLU A 122 -3.07 29.22 16.79
C GLU A 122 -1.59 28.80 16.84
N PRO A 123 -0.84 28.99 15.74
CA PRO A 123 0.62 28.82 15.74
C PRO A 123 1.31 29.77 16.73
N LEU A 124 2.44 29.32 17.28
CA LEU A 124 3.28 30.17 18.13
C LEU A 124 3.92 31.29 17.32
N ILE A 125 3.79 32.52 17.81
CA ILE A 125 4.43 33.70 17.22
C ILE A 125 5.81 33.86 17.87
N LEU A 126 6.86 33.87 17.04
CA LEU A 126 8.24 34.03 17.48
C LEU A 126 8.82 35.30 16.86
N CYS A 127 9.46 36.14 17.67
CA CYS A 127 10.23 37.28 17.20
C CYS A 127 11.70 36.86 17.03
N SER A 128 12.18 36.75 15.79
CA SER A 128 13.62 36.62 15.50
C SER A 128 14.17 37.97 15.07
N MET A 129 15.23 38.45 15.72
CA MET A 129 16.02 39.58 15.21
C MET A 129 16.94 39.06 14.10
N VAL A 130 16.85 39.66 12.92
CA VAL A 130 17.77 39.40 11.81
C VAL A 130 18.99 40.29 12.03
N CYS A 131 20.16 39.68 12.27
CA CYS A 131 21.45 40.37 12.36
C CYS A 131 21.99 40.73 10.99
#